data_AF-A0A961FG86-F1
#
_entry.id   AF-A0A961FG86-F1
#
_cell.length_a   1.000
_cell.length_b   1.000
_cell.length_c   1.000
_cell.angle_alpha   90.00
_cell.angle_beta   90.00
_cell.angle_gamma   90.00
#
_symmetry.space_group_name_H-M   'P 1'
#
loop_
_entity.id
_entity.type
_entity.pdbx_description
1 polymer ?
#
loop_
_entity_poly.entity_id
_entity_poly.type
_entity_poly.pdbx_seq_one_letter_code
_entity_poly.pdbx_strand_id
1 'polypeptide(L)'
;GLGTNGTFRERLVTSAILVGIGVVGRLRGLRGLERLEELSVTAKLAVIAALLSGLALYDVDGALARLIELPTGPRLGPWEQMRVLGGMLLVVQGFETSRYLGADYSAETRIATMRRAQWIAGSVYVVFVFLALPLIPDLPSKIDETAIIDLSGHVATVLPSMLIFAAVMSQFSAAVADTIGAGGLVPDVSRGRVTQ
;
A
#
# COMPACT_ATOMS: atom_id res chain seq x y z
N GLY A 1 30.23 11.55 -8.73
CA GLY A 1 30.31 10.10 -8.96
C GLY A 1 28.93 9.62 -9.35
N LEU A 2 28.81 8.96 -10.49
CA LEU A 2 27.58 8.67 -11.22
C LEU A 2 26.50 7.93 -10.38
N GLY A 3 25.31 8.51 -10.28
CA GLY A 3 24.09 7.95 -9.67
C GLY A 3 23.43 6.80 -10.48
N THR A 4 24.22 6.02 -11.21
CA THR A 4 23.76 4.94 -12.10
C THR A 4 23.45 3.63 -11.35
N ASN A 5 24.04 3.43 -10.17
CA ASN A 5 23.89 2.16 -9.44
C ASN A 5 22.54 2.01 -8.72
N GLY A 6 21.93 3.13 -8.28
CA GLY A 6 20.60 3.12 -7.66
C GLY A 6 19.51 2.76 -8.68
N THR A 7 19.47 3.50 -9.78
CA THR A 7 18.49 3.30 -10.87
C THR A 7 18.60 1.93 -11.53
N PHE A 8 19.80 1.36 -11.65
CA PHE A 8 19.97 -0.01 -12.16
C PHE A 8 19.39 -1.06 -11.21
N ARG A 9 19.65 -0.94 -9.89
CA ARG A 9 19.12 -1.87 -8.88
C ARG A 9 17.60 -1.81 -8.79
N GLU A 10 17.03 -0.62 -8.82
CA GLU A 10 15.57 -0.42 -8.85
C GLU A 10 14.93 -1.10 -10.06
N ARG A 11 15.46 -0.84 -11.26
CA ARG A 11 14.97 -1.47 -12.50
C ARG A 11 15.13 -2.98 -12.49
N LEU A 12 16.21 -3.49 -11.91
CA LEU A 12 16.45 -4.93 -11.77
C LEU A 12 15.39 -5.57 -10.86
N VAL A 13 15.09 -4.97 -9.71
CA VAL A 13 14.06 -5.45 -8.78
C VAL A 13 12.69 -5.43 -9.45
N THR A 14 12.30 -4.33 -10.09
CA THR A 14 11.02 -4.23 -10.80
C THR A 14 10.92 -5.27 -11.91
N SER A 15 11.98 -5.43 -12.72
CA SER A 15 12.00 -6.43 -13.79
C SER A 15 11.91 -7.85 -13.26
N ALA A 16 12.61 -8.15 -12.16
CA ALA A 16 12.56 -9.46 -11.51
C ALA A 16 11.15 -9.78 -10.97
N ILE A 17 10.48 -8.80 -10.39
CA ILE A 17 9.08 -8.93 -9.93
C ILE A 17 8.16 -9.23 -11.11
N LEU A 18 8.23 -8.44 -12.20
CA LEU A 18 7.40 -8.63 -13.39
C LEU A 18 7.64 -9.99 -14.06
N VAL A 19 8.90 -10.39 -14.21
CA VAL A 19 9.26 -11.71 -14.75
C VAL A 19 8.75 -12.82 -13.84
N GLY A 20 8.89 -12.66 -12.51
CA GLY A 20 8.37 -13.61 -11.53
C GLY A 20 6.87 -13.80 -11.65
N ILE A 21 6.10 -12.70 -11.74
CA ILE A 21 4.65 -12.74 -11.96
C ILE A 21 4.33 -13.43 -13.28
N GLY A 22 5.01 -13.09 -14.38
CA GLY A 22 4.79 -13.72 -15.68
C GLY A 22 5.09 -15.23 -15.69
N VAL A 23 6.17 -15.65 -15.04
CA VAL A 23 6.54 -17.07 -14.91
C VAL A 23 5.52 -17.81 -14.05
N VAL A 24 5.13 -17.28 -12.89
CA VAL A 24 4.14 -17.93 -12.03
C VAL A 24 2.77 -17.98 -12.72
N GLY A 25 2.35 -16.89 -13.37
CA GLY A 25 1.12 -16.85 -14.14
C GLY A 25 1.10 -17.90 -15.25
N ARG A 26 2.21 -18.07 -15.96
CA ARG A 26 2.35 -19.12 -16.99
C ARG A 26 2.35 -20.54 -16.43
N LEU A 27 3.03 -20.77 -15.30
CA LEU A 27 3.24 -22.13 -14.76
C LEU A 27 2.10 -22.61 -13.86
N ARG A 28 1.46 -21.73 -13.10
CA ARG A 28 0.45 -22.07 -12.07
C ARG A 28 -0.93 -21.47 -12.36
N GLY A 29 -1.07 -20.68 -13.43
CA GLY A 29 -2.32 -20.02 -13.79
C GLY A 29 -2.75 -18.94 -12.79
N LEU A 30 -3.95 -18.39 -13.01
CA LEU A 30 -4.50 -17.28 -12.22
C LEU A 30 -4.66 -17.63 -10.74
N ARG A 31 -5.09 -18.85 -10.42
CA ARG A 31 -5.19 -19.35 -9.03
C ARG A 31 -3.83 -19.35 -8.29
N GLY A 32 -2.74 -19.56 -9.02
CA GLY A 32 -1.39 -19.49 -8.46
C GLY A 32 -1.00 -18.06 -8.08
N LEU A 33 -1.37 -17.09 -8.91
CA LEU A 33 -1.17 -15.66 -8.64
C LEU A 33 -2.06 -15.17 -7.50
N GLU A 34 -3.31 -15.62 -7.44
CA GLU A 34 -4.26 -15.31 -6.36
C GLU A 34 -3.72 -15.76 -4.99
N ARG A 35 -3.18 -16.98 -4.86
CA ARG A 35 -2.57 -17.43 -3.60
C ARG A 35 -1.32 -16.63 -3.20
N LEU A 36 -0.50 -16.24 -4.17
CA LEU A 36 0.64 -15.37 -3.88
C LEU A 36 0.17 -13.99 -3.43
N GLU A 37 -0.95 -13.52 -3.98
CA GLU A 37 -1.56 -12.27 -3.57
C GLU A 37 -2.13 -12.34 -2.15
N GLU A 38 -2.85 -13.40 -1.81
CA GLU A 38 -3.34 -13.64 -0.44
C GLU A 38 -2.18 -13.64 0.58
N LEU A 39 -1.07 -14.30 0.25
CA LEU A 39 0.13 -14.33 1.09
C LEU A 39 0.76 -12.93 1.21
N SER A 40 0.90 -12.21 0.09
CA SER A 40 1.43 -10.85 0.05
C SER A 40 0.59 -9.90 0.92
N VAL A 41 -0.74 -9.92 0.78
CA VAL A 41 -1.67 -9.12 1.59
C VAL A 41 -1.56 -9.45 3.06
N THR A 42 -1.52 -10.75 3.40
CA THR A 42 -1.37 -11.19 4.80
C THR A 42 -0.06 -10.67 5.40
N ALA A 43 1.05 -10.77 4.66
CA ALA A 43 2.35 -10.28 5.11
C ALA A 43 2.34 -8.75 5.30
N LYS A 44 1.73 -7.99 4.38
CA LYS A 44 1.58 -6.53 4.51
C LYS A 44 0.77 -6.16 5.74
N LEU A 45 -0.36 -6.82 5.98
CA LEU A 45 -1.20 -6.57 7.15
C LEU A 45 -0.46 -6.90 8.46
N ALA A 46 0.36 -7.94 8.49
CA ALA A 46 1.21 -8.26 9.63
C ALA A 46 2.25 -7.16 9.90
N VAL A 47 2.90 -6.63 8.86
CA VAL A 47 3.83 -5.50 9.00
C VAL A 47 3.11 -4.24 9.48
N ILE A 48 1.93 -3.93 8.93
CA ILE A 48 1.11 -2.81 9.39
C ILE A 48 0.72 -2.99 10.86
N ALA A 49 0.27 -4.17 11.27
CA ALA A 49 -0.08 -4.45 12.66
C ALA A 49 1.13 -4.28 13.59
N ALA A 50 2.31 -4.76 13.19
CA ALA A 50 3.55 -4.58 13.94
C ALA A 50 3.94 -3.10 14.05
N LEU A 51 3.81 -2.33 12.96
CA LEU A 51 4.07 -0.88 12.95
C LEU A 51 3.12 -0.15 13.89
N LEU A 52 1.81 -0.38 13.78
CA LEU A 52 0.81 0.27 14.63
C LEU A 52 1.00 -0.08 16.10
N SER A 53 1.32 -1.34 16.40
CA SER A 53 1.62 -1.78 17.77
C SER A 53 2.89 -1.12 18.29
N GLY A 54 3.95 -1.04 17.46
CA GLY A 54 5.19 -0.36 17.80
C GLY A 54 4.96 1.12 18.10
N LEU A 55 4.22 1.83 17.24
CA LEU A 55 3.87 3.24 17.46
C LEU A 55 3.03 3.44 18.72
N ALA A 56 2.04 2.58 18.96
CA ALA A 56 1.20 2.65 20.16
C ALA A 56 2.00 2.42 21.45
N LEU A 57 3.02 1.54 21.43
CA LEU A 57 3.87 1.26 22.59
C LEU A 57 4.99 2.30 22.77
N TYR A 58 5.44 2.93 21.70
CA TYR A 58 6.54 3.90 21.72
C TYR A 58 6.19 5.16 22.50
N ASP A 59 4.92 5.59 22.45
CA ASP A 59 4.52 6.89 23.00
C ASP A 59 3.26 6.82 23.88
N VAL A 60 3.22 5.87 24.82
CA VAL A 60 2.09 5.71 25.76
C VAL A 60 1.99 6.90 26.74
N ASP A 61 3.13 7.51 27.11
CA ASP A 61 3.18 8.53 28.18
C ASP A 61 3.36 9.98 27.66
N GLY A 62 3.86 10.18 26.42
CA GLY A 62 4.19 11.50 25.86
C GLY A 62 3.26 12.01 24.75
N ALA A 63 2.50 11.13 24.10
CA ALA A 63 1.74 11.43 22.88
C ALA A 63 0.71 12.53 23.07
N LEU A 64 -0.05 12.46 24.17
CA LEU A 64 -1.12 13.42 24.43
C LEU A 64 -0.58 14.81 24.77
N ALA A 65 0.58 14.90 25.42
CA ALA A 65 1.23 16.17 25.73
C ALA A 65 1.74 16.86 24.45
N ARG A 66 2.32 16.09 23.52
CA ARG A 66 2.83 16.59 22.23
C ARG A 66 1.74 16.94 21.22
N LEU A 67 0.55 16.33 21.32
CA LEU A 67 -0.61 16.70 20.50
C LEU A 67 -1.10 18.14 20.76
N ILE A 68 -0.77 18.73 21.90
CA ILE A 68 -1.09 20.14 22.20
C ILE A 68 -0.13 21.10 21.46
N GLU A 69 1.08 20.63 21.14
CA GLU A 69 2.13 21.39 20.44
C GLU A 69 2.19 21.06 18.93
N LEU A 70 1.05 20.75 18.31
CA LEU A 70 1.01 20.44 16.87
C LEU A 70 1.68 21.57 16.08
N PRO A 71 2.74 21.27 15.28
CA PRO A 71 3.39 22.28 14.47
C PRO A 71 2.38 22.88 13.51
N THR A 72 2.17 24.19 13.55
CA THR A 72 1.46 24.88 12.47
C THR A 72 2.38 24.90 11.26
N GLY A 73 2.28 23.87 10.42
CA GLY A 73 2.95 23.84 9.13
C GLY A 73 2.52 25.01 8.24
N PRO A 74 3.25 25.28 7.15
CA PRO A 74 2.89 26.34 6.22
C PRO A 74 1.44 26.16 5.74
N ARG A 75 0.64 27.22 5.82
CA ARG A 75 -0.71 27.19 5.25
C ARG A 75 -0.60 27.06 3.74
N LEU A 76 -0.89 25.87 3.22
CA LEU A 76 -0.95 25.62 1.78
C LEU A 76 -2.04 26.48 1.15
N GLY A 77 -1.79 27.04 -0.02
CA GLY A 77 -2.82 27.75 -0.78
C GLY A 77 -3.94 26.81 -1.24
N PRO A 78 -5.16 27.29 -1.53
CA PRO A 78 -6.30 26.42 -1.90
C PRO A 78 -6.00 25.49 -3.09
N TRP A 79 -5.26 25.97 -4.08
CA TRP A 79 -4.85 25.18 -5.25
C TRP A 79 -3.85 24.08 -4.92
N GLU A 80 -2.96 24.31 -3.97
CA GLU A 80 -2.00 23.33 -3.52
C GLU A 80 -2.68 22.25 -2.66
N GLN A 81 -3.58 22.66 -1.77
CA GLN A 81 -4.42 21.72 -1.01
C GLN A 81 -5.21 20.79 -1.94
N MET A 82 -5.83 21.33 -2.99
CA MET A 82 -6.58 20.50 -3.94
C MET A 82 -5.69 19.49 -4.67
N ARG A 83 -4.44 19.87 -5.02
CA ARG A 83 -3.47 18.95 -5.63
C ARG A 83 -3.05 17.84 -4.66
N VAL A 84 -2.81 18.18 -3.39
CA VAL A 84 -2.50 17.20 -2.34
C VAL A 84 -3.67 16.24 -2.14
N LEU A 85 -4.90 16.76 -2.00
CA LEU A 85 -6.10 15.94 -1.87
C LEU A 85 -6.33 15.04 -3.10
N GLY A 86 -6.08 15.56 -4.31
CA GLY A 86 -6.13 14.77 -5.54
C GLY A 86 -5.10 13.63 -5.55
N GLY A 87 -3.87 13.91 -5.12
CA GLY A 87 -2.84 12.88 -4.95
C GLY A 87 -3.21 11.83 -3.91
N MET A 88 -3.74 12.24 -2.76
CA MET A 88 -4.25 11.32 -1.74
C MET A 88 -5.39 10.45 -2.27
N LEU A 89 -6.30 11.02 -3.06
CA LEU A 89 -7.41 10.27 -3.66
C LEU A 89 -6.91 9.17 -4.60
N LEU A 90 -5.81 9.40 -5.35
CA LEU A 90 -5.20 8.37 -6.19
C LEU A 90 -4.64 7.19 -5.37
N VAL A 91 -4.18 7.42 -4.14
CA VAL A 91 -3.61 6.38 -3.27
C VAL A 91 -4.68 5.40 -2.75
N VAL A 92 -5.92 5.85 -2.58
CA VAL A 92 -7.00 5.05 -1.96
C VAL A 92 -7.86 4.27 -2.96
N GLN A 93 -7.50 4.26 -4.25
CA GLN A 93 -8.24 3.52 -5.29
C GLN A 93 -7.95 2.02 -5.24
N GLY A 94 -8.77 1.22 -5.93
CA GLY A 94 -8.53 -0.22 -6.08
C GLY A 94 -9.47 -1.10 -5.26
N PHE A 95 -10.34 -0.52 -4.44
CA PHE A 95 -11.44 -1.27 -3.82
C PHE A 95 -12.41 -1.83 -4.87
N GLU A 96 -12.48 -1.19 -6.03
CA GLU A 96 -13.31 -1.60 -7.15
C GLU A 96 -12.85 -2.91 -7.80
N THR A 97 -11.66 -3.42 -7.47
CA THR A 97 -11.10 -4.65 -8.08
C THR A 97 -12.03 -5.86 -7.94
N SER A 98 -12.69 -5.99 -6.80
CA SER A 98 -13.69 -7.04 -6.56
C SER A 98 -14.87 -7.01 -7.55
N ARG A 99 -15.19 -5.86 -8.16
CA ARG A 99 -16.21 -5.72 -9.20
C ARG A 99 -15.91 -6.59 -10.43
N TYR A 100 -14.63 -6.79 -10.74
CA TYR A 100 -14.18 -7.56 -11.91
C TYR A 100 -14.24 -9.07 -11.70
N LEU A 101 -14.52 -9.53 -10.47
CA LEU A 101 -14.64 -10.96 -10.15
C LEU A 101 -16.09 -11.47 -10.36
N GLY A 102 -16.76 -10.93 -11.37
CA GLY A 102 -18.19 -11.16 -11.57
C GLY A 102 -18.55 -12.57 -12.03
N ALA A 103 -17.59 -13.27 -12.64
CA ALA A 103 -17.75 -14.65 -13.10
C ALA A 103 -17.77 -15.67 -11.94
N ASP A 104 -17.03 -15.39 -10.87
CA ASP A 104 -16.80 -16.34 -9.77
C ASP A 104 -17.63 -16.02 -8.52
N TYR A 105 -17.98 -14.75 -8.29
CA TYR A 105 -18.62 -14.30 -7.05
C TYR A 105 -19.90 -13.51 -7.29
N SER A 106 -20.88 -13.70 -6.40
CA SER A 106 -22.17 -12.99 -6.42
C SER A 106 -22.00 -11.48 -6.17
N ALA A 107 -22.98 -10.69 -6.61
CA ALA A 107 -22.96 -9.24 -6.43
C ALA A 107 -22.91 -8.84 -4.94
N GLU A 108 -23.63 -9.57 -4.09
CA GLU A 108 -23.68 -9.36 -2.64
C GLU A 108 -22.30 -9.58 -2.02
N THR A 109 -21.62 -10.66 -2.43
CA THR A 109 -20.26 -10.98 -1.96
C THR A 109 -19.29 -9.87 -2.33
N ARG A 110 -19.31 -9.43 -3.59
CA ARG A 110 -18.44 -8.35 -4.09
C ARG A 110 -18.69 -7.03 -3.34
N ILE A 111 -19.94 -6.64 -3.11
CA ILE A 111 -20.27 -5.41 -2.36
C ILE A 111 -19.80 -5.52 -0.90
N ALA A 112 -20.03 -6.66 -0.27
CA ALA A 112 -19.62 -6.88 1.12
C ALA A 112 -18.09 -6.81 1.28
N THR A 113 -17.33 -7.42 0.36
CA THR A 113 -15.86 -7.37 0.40
C THR A 113 -15.34 -5.96 0.14
N MET A 114 -15.88 -5.22 -0.85
CA MET A 114 -15.53 -3.80 -1.07
C MET A 114 -15.67 -2.96 0.19
N ARG A 115 -16.84 -3.03 0.84
CA ARG A 115 -17.12 -2.22 2.05
C ARG A 115 -16.20 -2.60 3.20
N ARG A 116 -15.96 -3.91 3.40
CA ARG A 116 -15.02 -4.37 4.45
C ARG A 116 -13.61 -3.85 4.19
N ALA A 117 -13.12 -3.95 2.96
CA ALA A 117 -11.79 -3.46 2.60
C ALA A 117 -11.66 -1.95 2.86
N GLN A 118 -12.67 -1.16 2.49
CA GLN A 118 -12.73 0.28 2.76
C GLN A 118 -12.69 0.60 4.26
N TRP A 119 -13.50 -0.10 5.08
CA TRP A 119 -13.50 0.11 6.53
C TRP A 119 -12.18 -0.27 7.18
N ILE A 120 -11.59 -1.40 6.78
CA ILE A 120 -10.30 -1.87 7.32
C ILE A 120 -9.20 -0.87 6.96
N ALA A 121 -9.07 -0.52 5.67
CA ALA A 121 -8.05 0.42 5.21
C ALA A 121 -8.25 1.82 5.83
N GLY A 122 -9.48 2.32 5.86
CA GLY A 122 -9.80 3.60 6.48
C GLY A 122 -9.44 3.64 7.96
N SER A 123 -9.72 2.57 8.70
CA SER A 123 -9.35 2.46 10.11
C SER A 123 -7.82 2.43 10.29
N VAL A 124 -7.11 1.66 9.47
CA VAL A 124 -5.64 1.62 9.48
C VAL A 124 -5.06 3.01 9.22
N TYR A 125 -5.57 3.75 8.23
CA TYR A 125 -5.10 5.10 7.93
C TYR A 125 -5.31 6.08 9.08
N VAL A 126 -6.52 6.12 9.65
CA VAL A 126 -6.84 7.04 10.75
C VAL A 126 -5.99 6.73 11.98
N VAL A 127 -5.88 5.45 12.35
CA VAL A 127 -5.08 5.02 13.50
C VAL A 127 -3.61 5.31 13.28
N PHE A 128 -3.08 5.00 12.08
CA PHE A 128 -1.70 5.31 11.73
C PHE A 128 -1.39 6.80 11.86
N VAL A 129 -2.20 7.67 11.25
CA VAL A 129 -1.99 9.12 11.31
C VAL A 129 -2.04 9.59 12.76
N PHE A 130 -3.05 9.17 13.52
CA PHE A 130 -3.19 9.53 14.93
C PHE A 130 -1.96 9.13 15.76
N LEU A 131 -1.46 7.90 15.59
CA LEU A 131 -0.29 7.40 16.31
C LEU A 131 1.04 8.00 15.83
N ALA A 132 1.11 8.45 14.57
CA ALA A 132 2.31 9.05 14.01
C ALA A 132 2.43 10.56 14.29
N LEU A 133 1.32 11.26 14.54
CA LEU A 133 1.29 12.70 14.80
C LEU A 133 2.30 13.16 15.88
N PRO A 134 2.43 12.50 17.04
CA PRO A 134 3.37 12.92 18.09
C PRO A 134 4.85 12.81 17.70
N LEU A 135 5.18 12.03 16.67
CA LEU A 135 6.54 11.84 16.18
C LEU A 135 6.91 12.84 15.08
N ILE A 136 5.95 13.64 14.56
CA ILE A 136 6.21 14.65 13.52
C ILE A 136 7.28 15.68 13.93
N PRO A 137 7.35 16.18 15.18
CA PRO A 137 8.41 17.10 15.59
C PRO A 137 9.82 16.51 15.49
N ASP A 138 9.95 15.17 15.54
CA ASP A 138 11.22 14.46 15.45
C ASP A 138 11.63 14.17 13.98
N LEU A 139 10.79 14.55 13.01
CA LEU A 139 11.14 14.43 11.59
C LEU A 139 12.25 15.43 11.20
N PRO A 140 13.18 15.01 10.33
CA PRO A 140 14.18 15.91 9.78
C PRO A 140 13.52 17.04 8.99
N SER A 141 14.19 18.20 8.95
CA SER A 141 13.71 19.41 8.25
C SER A 141 13.51 19.23 6.74
N LYS A 142 14.07 18.17 6.15
CA LYS A 142 13.76 17.71 4.80
C LYS A 142 13.05 16.36 4.89
N ILE A 143 11.76 16.38 4.62
CA ILE A 143 10.95 15.17 4.48
C ILE A 143 11.17 14.66 3.05
N ASP A 144 11.75 13.47 2.94
CA ASP A 144 11.93 12.75 1.68
C ASP A 144 10.98 11.55 1.61
N GLU A 145 10.94 10.85 0.47
CA GLU A 145 10.08 9.70 0.20
C GLU A 145 10.24 8.57 1.24
N THR A 146 11.40 8.48 1.90
CA THR A 146 11.71 7.49 2.94
C THR A 146 11.42 7.95 4.36
N ALA A 147 10.87 9.15 4.55
CA ALA A 147 10.73 9.74 5.89
C ALA A 147 9.95 8.84 6.87
N ILE A 148 8.95 8.08 6.41
CA ILE A 148 8.22 7.12 7.25
C ILE A 148 9.09 5.92 7.65
N ILE A 149 9.97 5.47 6.75
CA ILE A 149 10.92 4.39 7.03
C ILE A 149 11.93 4.86 8.08
N ASP A 150 12.45 6.07 7.93
CA ASP A 150 13.40 6.67 8.88
C ASP A 150 12.74 6.93 10.25
N LEU A 151 11.50 7.42 10.25
CA LEU A 151 10.69 7.60 11.47
C LEU A 151 10.49 6.27 12.20
N SER A 152 10.17 5.21 11.46
CA SER A 152 9.97 3.88 12.06
C SER A 152 11.23 3.32 12.74
N GLY A 153 12.42 3.76 12.31
CA GLY A 153 13.69 3.39 12.94
C GLY A 153 13.83 3.92 14.38
N HIS A 154 13.18 5.03 14.70
CA HIS A 154 13.12 5.56 16.07
C HIS A 154 12.21 4.71 16.96
N VAL A 155 11.19 4.10 16.38
CA VAL A 155 10.23 3.23 17.07
C VAL A 155 10.82 1.85 17.34
N ALA A 156 11.38 1.19 16.32
CA ALA A 156 12.09 -0.07 16.48
C ALA A 156 13.04 -0.34 15.31
N THR A 157 14.23 -0.87 15.60
CA THR A 157 15.30 -1.12 14.63
C THR A 157 14.90 -2.07 13.48
N VAL A 158 13.93 -2.95 13.71
CA VAL A 158 13.44 -3.92 12.71
C VAL A 158 12.36 -3.35 11.78
N LEU A 159 11.65 -2.28 12.18
CA LEU A 159 10.54 -1.74 11.38
C LEU A 159 10.96 -1.23 10.01
N PRO A 160 12.10 -0.53 9.83
CA PRO A 160 12.54 -0.08 8.51
C PRO A 160 12.64 -1.20 7.48
N SER A 161 13.24 -2.34 7.85
CA SER A 161 13.39 -3.48 6.93
C SER A 161 12.07 -4.16 6.63
N MET A 162 11.17 -4.25 7.62
CA MET A 162 9.81 -4.76 7.42
C MET A 162 8.99 -3.86 6.48
N LEU A 163 9.12 -2.53 6.59
CA LEU A 163 8.43 -1.59 5.71
C LEU A 163 8.94 -1.65 4.26
N ILE A 164 10.25 -1.78 4.06
CA ILE A 164 10.82 -2.01 2.72
C ILE A 164 10.27 -3.31 2.12
N PHE A 165 10.23 -4.38 2.92
CA PHE A 165 9.64 -5.65 2.49
C PHE A 165 8.15 -5.50 2.15
N ALA A 166 7.36 -4.82 2.98
CA ALA A 166 5.96 -4.55 2.72
C ALA A 166 5.74 -3.70 1.46
N ALA A 167 6.62 -2.74 1.18
CA ALA A 167 6.58 -1.94 -0.05
C ALA A 167 6.78 -2.82 -1.28
N VAL A 168 7.76 -3.74 -1.26
CA VAL A 168 7.97 -4.71 -2.35
C VAL A 168 6.75 -5.62 -2.54
N MET A 169 6.19 -6.15 -1.44
CA MET A 169 4.96 -6.94 -1.48
C MET A 169 3.78 -6.13 -2.05
N SER A 170 3.69 -4.84 -1.76
CA SER A 170 2.63 -3.98 -2.27
C SER A 170 2.73 -3.77 -3.78
N GLN A 171 3.96 -3.60 -4.31
CA GLN A 171 4.19 -3.50 -5.75
C GLN A 171 3.88 -4.81 -6.48
N PHE A 172 4.25 -5.95 -5.88
CA PHE A 172 3.86 -7.26 -6.38
C PHE A 172 2.34 -7.39 -6.46
N SER A 173 1.62 -6.99 -5.42
CA SER A 173 0.15 -7.04 -5.38
C SER A 173 -0.52 -6.19 -6.43
N ALA A 174 -0.05 -4.96 -6.63
CA ALA A 174 -0.57 -4.09 -7.67
C ALA A 174 -0.42 -4.73 -9.06
N ALA A 175 0.77 -5.26 -9.36
CA ALA A 175 1.03 -5.92 -10.65
C ALA A 175 0.21 -7.20 -10.86
N VAL A 176 -0.04 -7.98 -9.81
CA VAL A 176 -0.94 -9.16 -9.87
C VAL A 176 -2.38 -8.72 -10.07
N ALA A 177 -2.86 -7.71 -9.34
CA ALA A 177 -4.21 -7.18 -9.48
C ALA A 177 -4.47 -6.63 -10.90
N ASP A 178 -3.51 -5.93 -11.50
CA ASP A 178 -3.59 -5.47 -12.88
C ASP A 178 -3.67 -6.64 -13.87
N THR A 179 -2.91 -7.71 -13.63
CA THR A 179 -2.92 -8.93 -14.46
C THR A 179 -4.27 -9.64 -14.38
N ILE A 180 -4.83 -9.80 -13.18
CA ILE A 180 -6.14 -10.43 -12.95
C ILE A 180 -7.26 -9.55 -13.52
N GLY A 181 -7.22 -8.24 -13.27
CA GLY A 181 -8.19 -7.28 -13.77
C GLY A 181 -8.25 -7.25 -15.29
N ALA A 182 -7.10 -7.24 -15.97
CA ALA A 182 -7.04 -7.36 -17.42
C ALA A 182 -7.63 -8.70 -17.90
N GLY A 183 -7.30 -9.82 -17.24
CA GLY A 183 -7.85 -11.14 -17.57
C GLY A 183 -9.37 -11.25 -17.41
N GLY A 184 -9.95 -10.58 -16.41
CA GLY A 184 -11.40 -10.53 -16.19
C GLY A 184 -12.16 -9.60 -17.14
N LEU A 185 -11.51 -8.52 -17.61
CA LEU A 185 -12.11 -7.55 -18.54
C LEU A 185 -12.13 -8.03 -19.99
N VAL A 186 -11.21 -8.90 -20.40
CA VAL A 186 -11.12 -9.38 -21.79
C VAL A 186 -12.41 -10.08 -22.27
N PRO A 187 -13.03 -11.00 -21.51
CA PRO A 187 -14.32 -11.59 -21.90
C PRO A 187 -15.47 -10.57 -21.96
N ASP A 188 -15.53 -9.65 -21.01
CA ASP A 188 -16.59 -8.62 -20.92
C ASP A 188 -16.51 -7.63 -22.08
N VAL A 189 -15.32 -7.13 -22.40
CA VAL A 189 -15.10 -6.19 -23.50
C VAL A 189 -15.23 -6.90 -24.85
N SER A 190 -14.83 -8.17 -24.95
CA SER A 190 -14.96 -8.95 -26.18
C SER A 190 -16.37 -9.49 -26.44
N ARG A 191 -17.34 -9.25 -25.55
CA ARG A 191 -18.69 -9.83 -25.58
C ARG A 191 -18.65 -11.37 -25.71
N GLY A 192 -17.71 -12.01 -25.01
CA GLY A 192 -17.53 -13.47 -25.02
C GLY A 192 -16.86 -14.05 -26.28
N ARG A 193 -16.24 -13.22 -27.13
CA ARG A 193 -15.48 -13.71 -28.31
C ARG A 193 -14.12 -14.28 -27.96
N VAL A 194 -13.57 -13.90 -26.79
CA VAL A 194 -12.32 -14.43 -26.25
C VAL A 194 -12.63 -15.01 -24.87
N THR A 195 -12.55 -16.34 -24.74
CA THR A 195 -12.73 -17.06 -23.48
C THR A 195 -11.37 -17.33 -22.81
N GLN A 196 -11.38 -17.36 -21.48
CA GLN A 196 -10.22 -17.62 -20.63
C GLN A 196 -9.58 -18.98 -20.86
#